data_AF-A0A5N5FDA5-F1
#
_entry.id   AF-A0A5N5FDA5-F1
#
_cell.length_a   1.000
_cell.length_b   1.000
_cell.length_c   1.000
_cell.angle_alpha   90.00
_cell.angle_beta   90.00
_cell.angle_gamma   90.00
#
_symmetry.space_group_name_H-M   'P 1'
#
loop_
_entity.id
_entity.type
_entity.pdbx_description
1 polymer ?
#
loop_
_entity_poly.entity_id
_entity_poly.type
_entity_poly.pdbx_seq_one_letter_code
_entity_poly.pdbx_strand_id
1 'polypeptide(L)'
;MVDMERTELKKSDSAGLDNSISPDGSMWLVENLEEMDQSIKQMMKLIKEDGDSLPNKDQTFLQKKPELVQEFQRMYRSLAGCYEYLNKAPKGFGDSEYGFNQGSPLLTPDARNGLRKSDNQVVGFDISLSSDGSSPALTLKNSAESSSSSSLGSESDSPNSPVSNYLVPPPSADFESQGWQQKIAELETELSSLKEKLQVKESDLTMEKMRVFELQEQIVELENRASDRDNEIRKLMEDLEVTKERLKGSDEEIANLKHELADRISEGADQMQGLESQLDLERKHVSELQERIVRYNADIFSRDLEVMQLKDALHDAKEQFSLEKADLQADISSFAAKQIVLDTRLEELSLRNKRLEDEIRQCETDKMEMQRLHAVYEIALQDDISRLKVEVADKNGHVEAVNKDLDRFKLKCDMLMAEKDELNARAQTLMANVSYRDNQIQEMAGHLSRLQTEHEGLIVGSESARRLVDELKSRVEELQQEVKRQSVLISDGAEEKREVIRQLCFSLEYYRSGYQELRQAFTGHRRRAVAAA
;
A
#
# COMPACT_ATOMS: atom_id res chain seq x y z
N MET A 1 -19.44 26.05 -17.02
CA MET A 1 -18.43 26.95 -17.60
C MET A 1 -17.40 27.34 -16.55
N VAL A 2 -16.24 26.70 -16.59
CA VAL A 2 -14.96 27.23 -16.09
C VAL A 2 -13.97 26.79 -17.16
N ASP A 3 -13.40 27.73 -17.90
CA ASP A 3 -12.44 27.40 -18.97
C ASP A 3 -11.09 27.07 -18.34
N MET A 4 -10.63 25.84 -18.56
CA MET A 4 -9.33 25.39 -18.07
C MET A 4 -8.30 25.54 -19.20
N GLU A 5 -7.46 26.57 -19.10
CA GLU A 5 -6.50 26.89 -20.15
C GLU A 5 -5.48 25.76 -20.39
N ARG A 6 -5.09 25.64 -21.65
CA ARG A 6 -4.34 24.51 -22.19
C ARG A 6 -2.84 24.76 -22.07
N THR A 7 -2.26 24.42 -20.91
CA THR A 7 -0.81 24.57 -20.68
C THR A 7 0.01 23.66 -21.60
N GLU A 8 0.70 24.26 -22.57
CA GLU A 8 1.57 23.52 -23.48
C GLU A 8 2.83 23.03 -22.75
N LEU A 9 3.01 21.70 -22.69
CA LEU A 9 4.20 21.08 -22.14
C LEU A 9 5.40 21.34 -23.07
N LYS A 10 6.27 22.28 -22.68
CA LYS A 10 7.58 22.46 -23.31
C LYS A 10 8.40 21.18 -23.18
N LYS A 11 9.03 20.76 -24.29
CA LYS A 11 10.12 19.79 -24.26
C LYS A 11 11.25 20.31 -23.38
N SER A 12 11.85 19.40 -22.62
CA SER A 12 13.17 19.53 -21.99
C SER A 12 13.87 18.17 -22.10
N ASP A 13 15.20 18.19 -22.15
CA ASP A 13 15.94 17.16 -22.90
C ASP A 13 16.15 15.82 -22.18
N SER A 14 16.31 14.78 -23.01
CA SER A 14 16.59 13.40 -22.61
C SER A 14 18.06 13.20 -22.23
N ALA A 15 18.32 12.58 -21.08
CA ALA A 15 19.63 12.00 -20.77
C ALA A 15 19.52 10.77 -19.85
N GLY A 16 19.97 9.61 -20.34
CA GLY A 16 20.53 8.53 -19.50
C GLY A 16 19.55 7.62 -18.75
N LEU A 17 18.91 6.68 -19.47
CA LEU A 17 18.82 5.29 -19.01
C LEU A 17 19.25 4.36 -20.16
N ASP A 18 20.02 3.33 -19.81
CA ASP A 18 20.67 2.43 -20.76
C ASP A 18 19.76 1.22 -21.06
N ASN A 19 19.40 1.03 -22.33
CA ASN A 19 18.35 0.09 -22.74
C ASN A 19 18.93 -1.27 -23.16
N SER A 20 18.77 -2.27 -22.30
CA SER A 20 18.96 -3.70 -22.61
C SER A 20 17.64 -4.48 -22.47
N ILE A 21 16.63 -4.04 -23.22
CA ILE A 21 15.34 -4.74 -23.38
C ILE A 21 15.14 -5.05 -24.88
N SER A 22 14.71 -6.27 -25.21
CA SER A 22 14.53 -6.73 -26.59
C SER A 22 13.52 -5.89 -27.38
N PRO A 23 13.72 -5.66 -28.70
CA PRO A 23 12.88 -4.73 -29.49
C PRO A 23 11.37 -5.00 -29.43
N ASP A 24 10.95 -6.27 -29.57
CA ASP A 24 9.53 -6.66 -29.60
C ASP A 24 8.77 -6.27 -28.32
N GLY A 25 9.43 -6.37 -27.16
CA GLY A 25 8.83 -6.03 -25.86
C GLY A 25 8.57 -4.52 -25.70
N SER A 26 9.31 -3.68 -26.42
CA SER A 26 9.10 -2.23 -26.45
C SER A 26 7.91 -1.85 -27.33
N MET A 27 7.77 -2.50 -28.49
CA MET A 27 6.71 -2.21 -29.46
C MET A 27 5.31 -2.51 -28.89
N TRP A 28 5.12 -3.71 -28.34
CA TRP A 28 3.86 -4.12 -27.70
C TRP A 28 3.46 -3.22 -26.51
N LEU A 29 4.45 -2.71 -25.76
CA LEU A 29 4.20 -1.81 -24.63
C LEU A 29 3.75 -0.43 -25.11
N VAL A 30 4.36 0.10 -26.17
CA VAL A 30 3.93 1.38 -26.79
C VAL A 30 2.53 1.24 -27.37
N GLU A 31 2.25 0.16 -28.11
CA GLU A 31 0.92 -0.09 -28.68
C GLU A 31 -0.17 -0.19 -27.58
N ASN A 32 0.07 -0.92 -26.48
CA ASN A 32 -0.87 -0.97 -25.35
C ASN A 32 -1.07 0.38 -24.66
N LEU A 33 -0.03 1.21 -24.57
CA LEU A 33 -0.14 2.55 -23.98
C LEU A 33 -0.92 3.50 -24.90
N GLU A 34 -0.77 3.38 -26.22
CA GLU A 34 -1.58 4.14 -27.19
C GLU A 34 -3.04 3.66 -27.23
N GLU A 35 -3.32 2.36 -27.14
CA GLU A 35 -4.69 1.83 -27.00
C GLU A 35 -5.35 2.27 -25.69
N MET A 36 -4.60 2.27 -24.58
CA MET A 36 -5.09 2.74 -23.29
C MET A 36 -5.39 4.25 -23.29
N ASP A 37 -4.51 5.07 -23.88
CA ASP A 37 -4.73 6.51 -24.05
C ASP A 37 -5.92 6.80 -24.99
N GLN A 38 -6.09 6.03 -26.07
CA GLN A 38 -7.28 6.11 -26.92
C GLN A 38 -8.57 5.75 -26.15
N SER A 39 -8.54 4.70 -25.31
CA SER A 39 -9.66 4.31 -24.45
C SER A 39 -10.00 5.40 -23.42
N ILE A 40 -8.98 6.00 -22.78
CA ILE A 40 -9.14 7.14 -21.86
C ILE A 40 -9.74 8.34 -22.60
N LYS A 41 -9.27 8.66 -23.81
CA LYS A 41 -9.82 9.74 -24.65
C LYS A 41 -11.29 9.50 -25.02
N GLN A 42 -11.68 8.27 -25.33
CA GLN A 42 -13.08 7.90 -25.55
C GLN A 42 -13.91 8.05 -24.27
N MET A 43 -13.42 7.56 -23.13
CA MET A 43 -14.10 7.67 -21.82
C MET A 43 -14.28 9.14 -21.41
N MET A 44 -13.24 9.97 -21.54
CA MET A 44 -13.30 11.42 -21.28
C MET A 44 -14.25 12.15 -22.23
N LYS A 45 -14.38 11.68 -23.48
CA LYS A 45 -15.38 12.21 -24.42
C LYS A 45 -16.80 11.91 -23.94
N LEU A 46 -17.10 10.66 -23.57
CA LEU A 46 -18.42 10.26 -23.06
C LEU A 46 -18.79 11.04 -21.78
N ILE A 47 -17.82 11.23 -20.86
CA ILE A 47 -18.01 12.01 -19.62
C ILE A 47 -18.26 13.51 -19.92
N LYS A 48 -17.71 14.04 -21.01
CA LYS A 48 -18.00 15.42 -21.43
C LYS A 48 -19.36 15.54 -22.13
N GLU A 49 -19.74 14.55 -22.94
CA GLU A 49 -21.05 14.48 -23.59
C GLU A 49 -22.20 14.27 -22.56
N ASP A 50 -21.96 13.53 -21.48
CA ASP A 50 -22.84 13.45 -20.28
C ASP A 50 -23.09 14.82 -19.61
N GLY A 51 -22.17 15.78 -19.75
CA GLY A 51 -22.24 17.10 -19.08
C GLY A 51 -23.03 18.16 -19.84
N ASP A 52 -23.02 18.12 -21.17
CA ASP A 52 -23.64 19.13 -22.04
C ASP A 52 -25.02 18.70 -22.61
N SER A 53 -25.46 17.46 -22.37
CA SER A 53 -26.65 16.86 -23.03
C SER A 53 -27.83 16.61 -22.09
N LEU A 54 -28.97 17.28 -22.31
CA LEU A 54 -30.23 16.99 -21.61
C LEU A 54 -30.86 15.64 -22.06
N PRO A 55 -31.67 14.97 -21.21
CA PRO A 55 -31.79 13.51 -21.21
C PRO A 55 -32.72 12.93 -22.29
N ASN A 56 -32.21 12.77 -23.52
CA ASN A 56 -32.91 12.11 -24.63
C ASN A 56 -32.31 10.73 -25.00
N LYS A 57 -32.61 9.73 -24.19
CA LYS A 57 -32.94 8.34 -24.59
C LYS A 57 -32.00 7.55 -25.52
N ASP A 58 -30.71 7.85 -25.61
CA ASP A 58 -29.75 6.92 -26.24
C ASP A 58 -29.50 5.70 -25.34
N GLN A 59 -30.36 4.68 -25.48
CA GLN A 59 -30.23 3.37 -24.82
C GLN A 59 -28.88 2.69 -25.13
N THR A 60 -28.28 3.02 -26.27
CA THR A 60 -26.94 2.58 -26.69
C THR A 60 -25.80 3.20 -25.84
N PHE A 61 -26.00 4.38 -25.27
CA PHE A 61 -24.98 5.11 -24.48
C PHE A 61 -24.86 4.51 -23.07
N LEU A 62 -26.02 4.21 -22.45
CA LEU A 62 -26.12 3.50 -21.17
C LEU A 62 -25.51 2.09 -21.20
N GLN A 63 -25.53 1.42 -22.36
CA GLN A 63 -24.89 0.12 -22.55
C GLN A 63 -23.38 0.23 -22.83
N LYS A 64 -22.94 1.20 -23.63
CA LYS A 64 -21.51 1.40 -23.95
C LYS A 64 -20.66 1.80 -22.75
N LYS A 65 -21.23 2.52 -21.77
CA LYS A 65 -20.50 2.99 -20.58
C LYS A 65 -19.92 1.85 -19.72
N PRO A 66 -20.68 0.82 -19.31
CA PRO A 66 -20.11 -0.35 -18.62
C PRO A 66 -19.22 -1.21 -19.52
N GLU A 67 -19.50 -1.32 -20.83
CA GLU A 67 -18.66 -2.07 -21.77
C GLU A 67 -17.26 -1.45 -21.87
N LEU A 68 -17.14 -0.13 -22.11
CA LEU A 68 -15.85 0.55 -22.21
C LEU A 68 -15.06 0.51 -20.89
N VAL A 69 -15.73 0.60 -19.73
CA VAL A 69 -15.09 0.45 -18.42
C VAL A 69 -14.57 -0.97 -18.20
N GLN A 70 -15.28 -2.01 -18.67
CA GLN A 70 -14.80 -3.38 -18.62
C GLN A 70 -13.60 -3.62 -19.55
N GLU A 71 -13.58 -3.03 -20.75
CA GLU A 71 -12.41 -3.09 -21.64
C GLU A 71 -11.20 -2.38 -21.01
N PHE A 72 -11.39 -1.17 -20.44
CA PHE A 72 -10.33 -0.46 -19.74
C PHE A 72 -9.76 -1.26 -18.56
N GLN A 73 -10.62 -1.84 -17.72
CA GLN A 73 -10.18 -2.71 -16.62
C GLN A 73 -9.51 -4.00 -17.09
N ARG A 74 -9.88 -4.53 -18.27
CA ARG A 74 -9.24 -5.69 -18.89
C ARG A 74 -7.84 -5.35 -19.37
N MET A 75 -7.67 -4.27 -20.14
CA MET A 75 -6.36 -3.78 -20.62
C MET A 75 -5.42 -3.45 -19.44
N TYR A 76 -5.91 -2.75 -18.42
CA TYR A 76 -5.13 -2.46 -17.21
C TYR A 76 -4.67 -3.74 -16.48
N ARG A 77 -5.54 -4.75 -16.38
CA ARG A 77 -5.19 -6.04 -15.76
C ARG A 77 -4.18 -6.84 -16.59
N SER A 78 -4.27 -6.80 -17.91
CA SER A 78 -3.26 -7.39 -18.82
C SER A 78 -1.90 -6.72 -18.64
N LEU A 79 -1.86 -5.38 -18.64
CA LEU A 79 -0.62 -4.62 -18.45
C LEU A 79 0.04 -4.91 -17.09
N ALA A 80 -0.75 -4.95 -16.01
CA ALA A 80 -0.27 -5.31 -14.68
C ALA A 80 0.29 -6.75 -14.62
N GLY A 81 -0.38 -7.70 -15.29
CA GLY A 81 0.11 -9.08 -15.40
C GLY A 81 1.43 -9.20 -16.18
N CYS A 82 1.59 -8.46 -17.26
CA CYS A 82 2.85 -8.40 -18.01
C CYS A 82 3.98 -7.72 -17.21
N TYR A 83 3.65 -6.73 -16.37
CA TYR A 83 4.63 -6.09 -15.47
C TYR A 83 5.10 -7.03 -14.37
N GLU A 84 4.21 -7.85 -13.80
CA GLU A 84 4.60 -8.96 -12.92
C GLU A 84 5.48 -9.98 -13.64
N TYR A 85 5.16 -10.33 -14.89
CA TYR A 85 5.90 -11.32 -15.66
C TYR A 85 7.34 -10.86 -15.97
N LEU A 86 7.51 -9.59 -16.35
CA LEU A 86 8.82 -8.96 -16.56
C LEU A 86 9.65 -8.91 -15.26
N ASN A 87 9.03 -8.62 -14.12
CA ASN A 87 9.70 -8.62 -12.82
C ASN A 87 10.03 -10.02 -12.26
N LYS A 88 9.50 -11.11 -12.86
CA LYS A 88 9.69 -12.50 -12.40
C LYS A 88 10.63 -13.32 -13.28
N ALA A 89 11.36 -12.69 -14.20
CA ALA A 89 12.47 -13.32 -14.92
C ALA A 89 13.71 -13.52 -13.99
N PRO A 90 14.38 -14.69 -14.02
CA PRO A 90 15.33 -15.06 -12.97
C PRO A 90 16.72 -14.39 -13.13
N LYS A 91 17.14 -13.64 -12.10
CA LYS A 91 18.56 -13.35 -11.86
C LYS A 91 19.21 -14.54 -11.16
N GLY A 92 20.22 -15.15 -11.78
CA GLY A 92 21.10 -16.11 -11.13
C GLY A 92 22.56 -15.72 -11.33
N PHE A 93 23.35 -15.79 -10.24
CA PHE A 93 24.74 -16.27 -10.12
C PHE A 93 25.39 -15.72 -8.84
N GLY A 94 26.10 -16.57 -8.09
CA GLY A 94 26.79 -16.22 -6.83
C GLY A 94 25.89 -16.22 -5.59
N ASP A 95 26.23 -16.86 -4.47
CA ASP A 95 27.38 -17.75 -4.23
C ASP A 95 27.09 -18.85 -3.18
N SER A 96 28.01 -19.81 -3.07
CA SER A 96 27.94 -20.98 -2.18
C SER A 96 28.00 -20.62 -0.69
N GLU A 97 27.23 -21.30 0.18
CA GLU A 97 27.69 -22.46 0.97
C GLU A 97 26.61 -22.94 1.97
N TYR A 98 26.86 -24.05 2.70
CA TYR A 98 26.02 -24.72 3.69
C TYR A 98 24.70 -25.34 3.19
N GLY A 99 24.71 -26.68 3.09
CA GLY A 99 23.49 -27.49 3.01
C GLY A 99 23.26 -28.29 4.31
N PHE A 100 22.03 -28.78 4.48
CA PHE A 100 21.74 -29.90 5.38
C PHE A 100 20.72 -30.85 4.71
N ASN A 101 20.83 -32.14 5.00
CA ASN A 101 19.98 -33.19 4.45
C ASN A 101 18.86 -33.59 5.44
N GLN A 102 17.91 -34.37 4.91
CA GLN A 102 16.85 -35.13 5.63
C GLN A 102 15.65 -34.30 6.12
N GLY A 103 14.46 -34.92 6.11
CA GLY A 103 13.27 -34.29 6.72
C GLY A 103 11.88 -34.70 6.22
N SER A 104 11.66 -35.84 5.55
CA SER A 104 10.30 -36.32 5.26
C SER A 104 9.69 -37.03 6.48
N PRO A 105 8.58 -36.54 7.08
CA PRO A 105 7.83 -37.28 8.08
C PRO A 105 6.66 -38.01 7.41
N LEU A 106 6.53 -39.31 7.67
CA LEU A 106 5.41 -40.14 7.24
C LEU A 106 4.88 -40.84 8.51
N LEU A 107 3.57 -40.73 8.79
CA LEU A 107 2.69 -41.74 9.43
C LEU A 107 1.36 -41.14 9.96
N THR A 108 0.29 -41.48 9.24
CA THR A 108 -1.02 -42.02 9.69
C THR A 108 -1.25 -42.28 11.19
N PRO A 109 -2.51 -42.19 11.68
CA PRO A 109 -3.47 -43.32 11.57
C PRO A 109 -4.85 -42.88 10.96
N ASP A 110 -5.84 -43.72 10.66
CA ASP A 110 -6.06 -45.17 10.90
C ASP A 110 -7.02 -45.80 9.84
N ALA A 111 -7.41 -47.07 10.06
CA ALA A 111 -8.71 -47.70 9.73
C ALA A 111 -8.89 -48.52 8.42
N ARG A 112 -8.50 -49.81 8.52
CA ARG A 112 -9.31 -51.02 8.21
C ARG A 112 -10.03 -51.17 6.84
N ASN A 113 -9.67 -52.22 6.09
CA ASN A 113 -10.38 -53.53 6.09
C ASN A 113 -9.70 -54.56 5.14
N GLY A 114 -9.71 -55.87 5.47
CA GLY A 114 -8.92 -56.85 4.68
C GLY A 114 -9.01 -58.36 5.02
N LEU A 115 -10.22 -58.93 4.98
CA LEU A 115 -10.57 -60.36 4.74
C LEU A 115 -9.45 -61.45 4.68
N ARG A 116 -9.53 -62.46 5.59
CA ARG A 116 -9.06 -63.86 5.36
C ARG A 116 -9.95 -64.89 6.08
N LYS A 117 -9.85 -66.16 5.66
CA LYS A 117 -10.49 -67.38 6.23
C LYS A 117 -9.39 -68.37 6.69
N SER A 118 -9.79 -69.44 7.40
CA SER A 118 -9.11 -70.77 7.54
C SER A 118 -7.72 -70.78 8.22
N ASP A 119 -7.34 -71.72 9.11
CA ASP A 119 -7.94 -73.00 9.56
C ASP A 119 -7.45 -73.41 10.98
N ASN A 120 -8.06 -74.48 11.53
CA ASN A 120 -7.54 -75.45 12.53
C ASN A 120 -6.85 -74.98 13.84
N GLN A 121 -7.40 -75.42 14.99
CA GLN A 121 -6.80 -76.54 15.76
C GLN A 121 -7.84 -77.26 16.66
N VAL A 122 -7.53 -78.47 17.14
CA VAL A 122 -8.44 -79.39 17.85
C VAL A 122 -7.80 -79.98 19.12
N VAL A 123 -8.49 -79.88 20.27
CA VAL A 123 -8.41 -80.71 21.50
C VAL A 123 -9.76 -80.52 22.24
N GLY A 124 -10.44 -81.49 22.89
CA GLY A 124 -10.26 -82.94 23.02
C GLY A 124 -11.12 -83.53 24.18
N PHE A 125 -11.35 -84.85 24.18
CA PHE A 125 -11.96 -85.71 25.23
C PHE A 125 -13.50 -85.74 25.47
N ASP A 126 -14.12 -86.79 24.90
CA ASP A 126 -14.83 -87.93 25.54
C ASP A 126 -15.83 -87.75 26.71
N ILE A 127 -17.00 -88.40 26.59
CA ILE A 127 -17.41 -89.58 27.40
C ILE A 127 -18.63 -90.29 26.73
N SER A 128 -18.87 -91.56 27.07
CA SER A 128 -19.56 -92.56 26.22
C SER A 128 -21.05 -92.83 26.51
N LEU A 129 -21.77 -93.22 25.44
CA LEU A 129 -22.82 -94.27 25.33
C LEU A 129 -23.92 -94.41 26.41
N SER A 130 -25.20 -94.47 25.98
CA SER A 130 -25.99 -95.75 25.92
C SER A 130 -27.48 -95.53 25.64
N SER A 131 -28.09 -96.41 24.82
CA SER A 131 -29.52 -96.71 24.81
C SER A 131 -29.71 -98.19 24.44
N ASP A 132 -30.31 -98.97 25.35
CA ASP A 132 -31.49 -99.83 25.07
C ASP A 132 -31.74 -100.87 26.17
N GLY A 133 -33.03 -101.19 26.35
CA GLY A 133 -33.53 -102.54 26.69
C GLY A 133 -33.08 -103.23 27.99
N SER A 134 -33.95 -103.22 29.01
CA SER A 134 -34.09 -104.37 29.91
C SER A 134 -35.48 -104.46 30.53
N SER A 135 -35.96 -105.68 30.74
CA SER A 135 -37.27 -106.02 31.32
C SER A 135 -37.18 -106.26 32.84
N PRO A 136 -38.34 -106.39 33.52
CA PRO A 136 -38.59 -107.49 34.43
C PRO A 136 -39.64 -108.43 33.81
N ALA A 137 -39.52 -109.76 33.74
CA ALA A 137 -38.84 -110.78 34.56
C ALA A 137 -39.59 -111.17 35.86
N LEU A 138 -39.61 -112.50 36.11
CA LEU A 138 -40.12 -113.20 37.31
C LEU A 138 -41.67 -113.25 37.41
N THR A 139 -42.34 -114.34 37.83
CA THR A 139 -41.89 -115.72 38.17
C THR A 139 -43.08 -116.72 38.14
N LEU A 140 -42.76 -118.01 38.27
CA LEU A 140 -43.61 -119.08 38.82
C LEU A 140 -44.94 -119.42 38.10
N LYS A 141 -44.91 -120.56 37.38
CA LYS A 141 -46.06 -121.48 37.34
C LYS A 141 -45.56 -122.90 37.63
N ASN A 142 -45.67 -123.31 38.89
CA ASN A 142 -45.29 -124.65 39.33
C ASN A 142 -46.41 -125.66 39.04
N SER A 143 -45.97 -126.89 38.77
CA SER A 143 -46.54 -128.20 39.09
C SER A 143 -48.05 -128.48 39.00
N ALA A 144 -48.32 -129.68 38.46
CA ALA A 144 -49.49 -130.51 38.68
C ALA A 144 -49.88 -130.61 40.20
N GLU A 145 -51.11 -130.93 40.57
CA GLU A 145 -51.68 -132.28 40.41
C GLU A 145 -53.22 -132.31 40.36
N SER A 146 -53.74 -133.35 39.68
CA SER A 146 -54.72 -134.35 40.16
C SER A 146 -55.36 -134.12 41.55
N SER A 147 -56.66 -134.39 41.82
CA SER A 147 -57.73 -135.02 41.02
C SER A 147 -59.09 -134.89 41.74
N SER A 148 -60.19 -135.15 41.02
CA SER A 148 -61.44 -135.76 41.53
C SER A 148 -62.23 -136.27 40.31
N SER A 149 -62.81 -137.46 40.26
CA SER A 149 -63.03 -138.56 41.23
C SER A 149 -62.40 -139.87 40.70
N SER A 150 -61.66 -140.69 41.44
CA SER A 150 -62.07 -141.64 42.52
C SER A 150 -63.19 -142.62 42.10
N SER A 151 -63.12 -143.93 42.35
CA SER A 151 -62.17 -144.73 43.16
C SER A 151 -61.87 -146.12 42.55
N LEU A 152 -60.86 -146.82 43.10
CA LEU A 152 -60.42 -148.17 42.70
C LEU A 152 -60.11 -148.98 43.98
N GLY A 153 -60.45 -150.27 43.99
CA GLY A 153 -60.40 -151.21 45.14
C GLY A 153 -61.79 -151.84 45.33
N SER A 154 -62.01 -153.17 45.32
CA SER A 154 -61.29 -154.27 46.03
C SER A 154 -61.37 -154.06 47.55
N GLU A 155 -61.75 -155.03 48.38
CA GLU A 155 -61.17 -156.36 48.67
C GLU A 155 -62.21 -157.18 49.51
N SER A 156 -62.13 -158.48 49.84
CA SER A 156 -61.37 -159.67 49.38
C SER A 156 -62.01 -160.94 50.03
N ASP A 157 -61.54 -162.14 49.65
CA ASP A 157 -61.72 -163.45 50.31
C ASP A 157 -63.15 -164.06 50.38
N SER A 158 -63.44 -165.35 50.11
CA SER A 158 -62.73 -166.64 50.28
C SER A 158 -62.71 -167.17 51.73
N PRO A 159 -62.79 -168.49 52.02
CA PRO A 159 -63.29 -169.65 51.25
C PRO A 159 -64.58 -170.25 51.91
N ASN A 160 -65.22 -171.34 51.45
CA ASN A 160 -64.82 -172.73 51.72
C ASN A 160 -65.75 -173.76 51.05
N SER A 161 -65.15 -174.84 50.52
CA SER A 161 -65.80 -176.16 50.36
C SER A 161 -65.58 -176.97 51.65
N PRO A 162 -66.44 -177.94 52.01
CA PRO A 162 -66.14 -179.35 51.65
C PRO A 162 -67.41 -180.24 51.44
N VAL A 163 -67.20 -181.57 51.33
CA VAL A 163 -68.22 -182.66 51.37
C VAL A 163 -69.11 -182.73 50.11
N SER A 164 -68.90 -183.61 49.10
CA SER A 164 -68.16 -184.89 49.00
C SER A 164 -68.77 -185.99 49.92
N ASN A 165 -69.34 -187.11 49.45
CA ASN A 165 -69.45 -187.70 48.10
C ASN A 165 -70.21 -189.06 48.15
N TYR A 166 -70.38 -189.75 46.99
CA TYR A 166 -70.50 -191.24 46.83
C TYR A 166 -71.82 -191.98 47.21
N LEU A 167 -72.19 -193.19 46.73
CA LEU A 167 -71.84 -194.06 45.56
C LEU A 167 -72.95 -195.16 45.30
N VAL A 168 -73.10 -195.66 44.05
CA VAL A 168 -72.90 -197.07 43.54
C VAL A 168 -72.86 -198.26 44.57
N PRO A 169 -73.32 -199.52 44.28
CA PRO A 169 -74.27 -200.04 43.26
C PRO A 169 -75.19 -201.26 43.76
N PRO A 170 -75.22 -202.56 43.28
CA PRO A 170 -76.20 -203.61 43.69
C PRO A 170 -75.48 -204.81 44.42
N PRO A 171 -75.81 -206.15 44.37
CA PRO A 171 -76.87 -206.93 43.69
C PRO A 171 -77.50 -208.18 44.39
N SER A 172 -78.44 -208.82 43.66
CA SER A 172 -78.81 -210.26 43.58
C SER A 172 -79.32 -211.10 44.79
N ALA A 173 -80.62 -211.47 44.67
CA ALA A 173 -81.25 -212.79 44.92
C ALA A 173 -81.46 -213.39 46.35
N ASP A 174 -82.75 -213.55 46.69
CA ASP A 174 -83.48 -214.61 47.47
C ASP A 174 -82.92 -215.10 48.85
N PHE A 175 -83.64 -215.03 49.99
CA PHE A 175 -84.93 -215.69 50.33
C PHE A 175 -85.50 -215.25 51.72
N GLU A 176 -86.78 -215.57 52.03
CA GLU A 176 -87.50 -215.63 53.34
C GLU A 176 -87.76 -214.40 54.30
N SER A 177 -88.98 -213.83 54.16
CA SER A 177 -90.01 -213.43 55.19
C SER A 177 -89.84 -212.34 56.30
N GLN A 178 -90.77 -211.37 56.27
CA GLN A 178 -91.29 -210.45 57.33
C GLN A 178 -90.34 -209.52 58.14
N GLY A 179 -90.37 -208.21 57.83
CA GLY A 179 -89.75 -207.15 58.66
C GLY A 179 -90.12 -205.68 58.34
N TRP A 180 -91.25 -205.41 57.67
CA TRP A 180 -91.43 -204.15 56.91
C TRP A 180 -92.16 -202.96 57.57
N GLN A 181 -92.82 -203.12 58.72
CA GLN A 181 -93.84 -202.13 59.16
C GLN A 181 -93.31 -200.85 59.84
N GLN A 182 -92.06 -200.80 60.29
CA GLN A 182 -91.57 -199.64 61.08
C GLN A 182 -90.95 -198.51 60.25
N LYS A 183 -90.66 -198.73 58.96
CA LYS A 183 -89.95 -197.77 58.09
C LYS A 183 -90.81 -196.59 57.60
N ILE A 184 -92.12 -196.63 57.82
CA ILE A 184 -93.08 -195.61 57.36
C ILE A 184 -93.01 -194.33 58.21
N ALA A 185 -92.80 -194.46 59.52
CA ALA A 185 -92.92 -193.33 60.46
C ALA A 185 -91.80 -192.27 60.33
N GLU A 186 -90.64 -192.60 59.76
CA GLU A 186 -89.55 -191.62 59.57
C GLU A 186 -89.90 -190.60 58.47
N LEU A 187 -90.43 -191.07 57.33
CA LEU A 187 -90.66 -190.25 56.13
C LEU A 187 -91.77 -189.20 56.31
N GLU A 188 -92.75 -189.44 57.19
CA GLU A 188 -93.81 -188.46 57.50
C GLU A 188 -93.28 -187.22 58.24
N THR A 189 -92.15 -187.35 58.95
CA THR A 189 -91.53 -186.23 59.68
C THR A 189 -90.73 -185.29 58.76
N GLU A 190 -89.98 -185.84 57.80
CA GLU A 190 -89.19 -185.03 56.86
C GLU A 190 -90.06 -184.18 55.93
N LEU A 191 -91.21 -184.72 55.49
CA LEU A 191 -92.13 -184.02 54.59
C LEU A 191 -92.73 -182.76 55.25
N SER A 192 -92.95 -182.79 56.56
CA SER A 192 -93.41 -181.62 57.33
C SER A 192 -92.35 -180.51 57.39
N SER A 193 -91.07 -180.87 57.56
CA SER A 193 -89.92 -179.94 57.65
C SER A 193 -89.71 -179.10 56.38
N LEU A 194 -89.94 -179.68 55.20
CA LEU A 194 -89.77 -178.98 53.93
C LEU A 194 -90.85 -177.92 53.66
N LYS A 195 -92.07 -178.08 54.20
CA LYS A 195 -93.17 -177.13 54.00
C LYS A 195 -92.91 -175.80 54.70
N GLU A 196 -92.36 -175.82 55.91
CA GLU A 196 -92.06 -174.62 56.70
C GLU A 196 -90.99 -173.74 56.01
N LYS A 197 -89.97 -174.36 55.41
CA LYS A 197 -88.91 -173.65 54.68
C LYS A 197 -89.42 -172.92 53.42
N LEU A 198 -90.48 -173.42 52.78
CA LEU A 198 -91.10 -172.75 51.63
C LEU A 198 -91.81 -171.46 52.08
N GLN A 199 -92.52 -171.50 53.20
CA GLN A 199 -93.26 -170.35 53.74
C GLN A 199 -92.35 -169.19 54.15
N VAL A 200 -91.15 -169.47 54.68
CA VAL A 200 -90.13 -168.43 54.96
C VAL A 200 -89.69 -167.75 53.66
N LYS A 201 -89.45 -168.51 52.59
CA LYS A 201 -89.02 -167.96 51.28
C LYS A 201 -90.04 -167.05 50.62
N GLU A 202 -91.34 -167.28 50.82
CA GLU A 202 -92.37 -166.34 50.36
C GLU A 202 -92.35 -165.03 51.15
N SER A 203 -92.07 -165.07 52.46
CA SER A 203 -91.95 -163.85 53.28
C SER A 203 -90.74 -162.98 52.89
N ASP A 204 -89.57 -163.59 52.63
CA ASP A 204 -88.38 -162.88 52.12
C ASP A 204 -88.71 -162.10 50.83
N LEU A 205 -89.41 -162.74 49.89
CA LEU A 205 -89.79 -162.14 48.60
C LEU A 205 -90.75 -160.95 48.75
N THR A 206 -91.58 -160.93 49.81
CA THR A 206 -92.45 -159.77 50.09
C THR A 206 -91.67 -158.58 50.65
N MET A 207 -90.62 -158.80 51.46
CA MET A 207 -89.75 -157.72 51.93
C MET A 207 -88.94 -157.11 50.78
N GLU A 208 -88.35 -157.92 49.89
CA GLU A 208 -87.58 -157.38 48.77
C GLU A 208 -88.43 -156.61 47.75
N LYS A 209 -89.70 -156.99 47.55
CA LYS A 209 -90.64 -156.16 46.78
C LYS A 209 -90.92 -154.80 47.42
N MET A 210 -90.91 -154.72 48.75
CA MET A 210 -91.09 -153.47 49.49
C MET A 210 -89.84 -152.57 49.31
N ARG A 211 -88.64 -153.14 49.47
CA ARG A 211 -87.35 -152.47 49.20
C ARG A 211 -87.23 -151.89 47.79
N VAL A 212 -87.64 -152.65 46.78
CA VAL A 212 -87.62 -152.18 45.38
C VAL A 212 -88.53 -150.96 45.20
N PHE A 213 -89.67 -150.90 45.91
CA PHE A 213 -90.58 -149.77 45.87
C PHE A 213 -89.97 -148.52 46.54
N GLU A 214 -89.37 -148.66 47.72
CA GLU A 214 -88.64 -147.59 48.41
C GLU A 214 -87.47 -147.04 47.56
N LEU A 215 -86.74 -147.91 46.86
CA LEU A 215 -85.66 -147.51 45.95
C LEU A 215 -86.18 -146.78 44.71
N GLN A 216 -87.35 -147.15 44.17
CA GLN A 216 -87.97 -146.40 43.07
C GLN A 216 -88.44 -145.00 43.50
N GLU A 217 -88.95 -144.86 44.73
CA GLU A 217 -89.32 -143.54 45.28
C GLU A 217 -88.09 -142.64 45.47
N GLN A 218 -86.98 -143.18 45.99
CA GLN A 218 -85.70 -142.45 46.11
C GLN A 218 -85.11 -142.05 44.76
N ILE A 219 -85.25 -142.88 43.72
CA ILE A 219 -84.83 -142.52 42.35
C ILE A 219 -85.64 -141.32 41.84
N VAL A 220 -86.97 -141.32 42.00
CA VAL A 220 -87.81 -140.20 41.58
C VAL A 220 -87.52 -138.93 42.38
N GLU A 221 -87.21 -139.00 43.67
CA GLU A 221 -86.78 -137.83 44.45
C GLU A 221 -85.43 -137.28 43.94
N LEU A 222 -84.47 -138.15 43.60
CA LEU A 222 -83.19 -137.75 43.03
C LEU A 222 -83.32 -137.17 41.60
N GLU A 223 -84.21 -137.71 40.76
CA GLU A 223 -84.50 -137.19 39.43
C GLU A 223 -85.13 -135.78 39.48
N ASN A 224 -86.10 -135.57 40.38
CA ASN A 224 -86.67 -134.24 40.63
C ASN A 224 -85.58 -133.27 41.12
N ARG A 225 -84.73 -133.70 42.06
CA ARG A 225 -83.64 -132.87 42.60
C ARG A 225 -82.56 -132.55 41.56
N ALA A 226 -82.32 -133.44 40.59
CA ALA A 226 -81.46 -133.17 39.45
C ALA A 226 -82.10 -132.14 38.51
N SER A 227 -83.39 -132.29 38.19
CA SER A 227 -84.14 -131.33 37.37
C SER A 227 -84.17 -129.92 37.98
N ASP A 228 -84.36 -129.79 39.29
CA ASP A 228 -84.25 -128.51 40.00
C ASP A 228 -82.86 -127.87 39.84
N ARG A 229 -81.79 -128.68 39.89
CA ARG A 229 -80.41 -128.20 39.68
C ARG A 229 -80.14 -127.82 38.23
N ASP A 230 -80.66 -128.54 37.25
CA ASP A 230 -80.58 -128.16 35.84
C ASP A 230 -81.35 -126.86 35.56
N ASN A 231 -82.46 -126.63 36.25
CA ASN A 231 -83.21 -125.36 36.19
C ASN A 231 -82.47 -124.20 36.88
N GLU A 232 -81.78 -124.46 37.99
CA GLU A 232 -80.91 -123.49 38.68
C GLU A 232 -79.67 -123.14 37.83
N ILE A 233 -79.01 -124.13 37.23
CA ILE A 233 -77.91 -123.95 36.28
C ILE A 233 -78.37 -123.14 35.07
N ARG A 234 -79.55 -123.42 34.52
CA ARG A 234 -80.11 -122.67 33.37
C ARG A 234 -80.30 -121.19 33.68
N LYS A 235 -80.85 -120.85 34.86
CA LYS A 235 -80.94 -119.44 35.30
C LYS A 235 -79.58 -118.79 35.43
N LEU A 236 -78.62 -119.47 36.06
CA LEU A 236 -77.26 -118.95 36.20
C LEU A 236 -76.56 -118.74 34.85
N MET A 237 -76.84 -119.56 33.83
CA MET A 237 -76.36 -119.35 32.46
C MET A 237 -77.04 -118.15 31.78
N GLU A 238 -78.33 -117.94 32.02
CA GLU A 238 -79.10 -116.79 31.49
C GLU A 238 -78.63 -115.47 32.14
N ASP A 239 -78.48 -115.44 33.46
CA ASP A 239 -77.89 -114.31 34.20
C ASP A 239 -76.42 -114.04 33.78
N LEU A 240 -75.65 -115.08 33.48
CA LEU A 240 -74.29 -114.94 32.94
C LEU A 240 -74.30 -114.29 31.55
N GLU A 241 -75.25 -114.63 30.67
CA GLU A 241 -75.32 -114.02 29.35
C GLU A 241 -75.82 -112.57 29.42
N VAL A 242 -76.81 -112.27 30.27
CA VAL A 242 -77.27 -110.89 30.55
C VAL A 242 -76.13 -110.03 31.11
N THR A 243 -75.30 -110.59 32.00
CA THR A 243 -74.15 -109.85 32.56
C THR A 243 -73.00 -109.68 31.57
N LYS A 244 -72.75 -110.64 30.66
CA LYS A 244 -71.85 -110.44 29.51
C LYS A 244 -72.35 -109.35 28.57
N GLU A 245 -73.63 -109.34 28.22
CA GLU A 245 -74.18 -108.38 27.26
C GLU A 245 -74.14 -106.95 27.83
N ARG A 246 -74.44 -106.80 29.12
CA ARG A 246 -74.24 -105.54 29.84
C ARG A 246 -72.76 -105.13 29.90
N LEU A 247 -71.83 -106.09 30.05
CA LEU A 247 -70.39 -105.82 30.02
C LEU A 247 -69.97 -105.30 28.63
N LYS A 248 -70.37 -105.97 27.53
CA LYS A 248 -70.14 -105.48 26.15
C LYS A 248 -70.67 -104.06 25.97
N GLY A 249 -71.92 -103.79 26.39
CA GLY A 249 -72.50 -102.45 26.31
C GLY A 249 -71.70 -101.40 27.08
N SER A 250 -71.16 -101.74 28.26
CA SER A 250 -70.26 -100.83 28.99
C SER A 250 -68.86 -100.72 28.36
N ASP A 251 -68.34 -101.76 27.73
CA ASP A 251 -67.07 -101.70 26.98
C ASP A 251 -67.21 -100.84 25.70
N GLU A 252 -68.36 -100.91 25.03
CA GLU A 252 -68.75 -100.05 23.91
C GLU A 252 -68.96 -98.59 24.36
N GLU A 253 -69.62 -98.34 25.50
CA GLU A 253 -69.72 -97.01 26.10
C GLU A 253 -68.34 -96.45 26.46
N ILE A 254 -67.47 -97.27 27.07
CA ILE A 254 -66.08 -96.90 27.38
C ILE A 254 -65.27 -96.64 26.09
N ALA A 255 -65.52 -97.38 25.00
CA ALA A 255 -64.87 -97.13 23.70
C ALA A 255 -65.33 -95.81 23.09
N ASN A 256 -66.63 -95.53 23.12
CA ASN A 256 -67.21 -94.27 22.64
C ASN A 256 -66.69 -93.06 23.44
N LEU A 257 -66.69 -93.14 24.78
CA LEU A 257 -66.15 -92.09 25.66
C LEU A 257 -64.63 -91.89 25.46
N LYS A 258 -63.87 -92.95 25.18
CA LYS A 258 -62.44 -92.83 24.80
C LYS A 258 -62.26 -92.14 23.45
N HIS A 259 -63.13 -92.41 22.47
CA HIS A 259 -63.10 -91.74 21.16
C HIS A 259 -63.47 -90.26 21.30
N GLU A 260 -64.54 -89.92 22.01
CA GLU A 260 -64.92 -88.52 22.26
C GLU A 260 -63.82 -87.75 23.01
N LEU A 261 -63.17 -88.39 24.00
CA LEU A 261 -62.02 -87.79 24.69
C LEU A 261 -60.82 -87.62 23.75
N ALA A 262 -60.53 -88.58 22.87
CA ALA A 262 -59.45 -88.46 21.89
C ALA A 262 -59.72 -87.34 20.87
N ASP A 263 -60.95 -87.23 20.38
CA ASP A 263 -61.38 -86.21 19.41
C ASP A 263 -61.31 -84.82 20.05
N ARG A 264 -61.81 -84.65 21.27
CA ARG A 264 -61.72 -83.40 22.02
C ARG A 264 -60.29 -83.02 22.42
N ILE A 265 -59.39 -84.01 22.59
CA ILE A 265 -57.96 -83.77 22.74
C ILE A 265 -57.34 -83.32 21.41
N SER A 266 -57.76 -83.88 20.28
CA SER A 266 -57.33 -83.44 18.93
C SER A 266 -57.80 -82.02 18.64
N GLU A 267 -59.10 -81.71 18.80
CA GLU A 267 -59.63 -80.35 18.64
C GLU A 267 -58.93 -79.35 19.55
N GLY A 268 -58.63 -79.74 20.80
CA GLY A 268 -57.87 -78.93 21.74
C GLY A 268 -56.42 -78.69 21.28
N ALA A 269 -55.76 -79.71 20.73
CA ALA A 269 -54.42 -79.61 20.17
C ALA A 269 -54.39 -78.72 18.92
N ASP A 270 -55.34 -78.88 18.00
CA ASP A 270 -55.48 -78.05 16.80
C ASP A 270 -55.76 -76.58 17.15
N GLN A 271 -56.61 -76.32 18.14
CA GLN A 271 -56.86 -74.97 18.66
C GLN A 271 -55.62 -74.35 19.32
N MET A 272 -54.89 -75.12 20.13
CA MET A 272 -53.61 -74.66 20.71
C MET A 272 -52.57 -74.37 19.62
N GLN A 273 -52.42 -75.24 18.62
CA GLN A 273 -51.49 -75.03 17.51
C GLN A 273 -51.88 -73.80 16.66
N GLY A 274 -53.17 -73.56 16.46
CA GLY A 274 -53.67 -72.33 15.83
C GLY A 274 -53.25 -71.08 16.61
N LEU A 275 -53.50 -71.05 17.92
CA LEU A 275 -53.12 -69.94 18.80
C LEU A 275 -51.60 -69.75 18.91
N GLU A 276 -50.82 -70.84 18.98
CA GLU A 276 -49.35 -70.82 18.96
C GLU A 276 -48.85 -70.16 17.67
N SER A 277 -49.40 -70.54 16.51
CA SER A 277 -49.03 -69.97 15.21
C SER A 277 -49.38 -68.48 15.09
N GLN A 278 -50.48 -68.04 15.69
CA GLN A 278 -50.87 -66.63 15.76
C GLN A 278 -49.95 -65.85 16.71
N LEU A 279 -49.59 -66.43 17.87
CA LEU A 279 -48.67 -65.83 18.82
C LEU A 279 -47.25 -65.69 18.23
N ASP A 280 -46.83 -66.63 17.39
CA ASP A 280 -45.58 -66.55 16.64
C ASP A 280 -45.60 -65.48 15.53
N LEU A 281 -46.75 -65.23 14.89
CA LEU A 281 -46.92 -64.13 13.94
C LEU A 281 -46.83 -62.76 14.64
N GLU A 282 -47.54 -62.59 15.77
CA GLU A 282 -47.44 -61.37 16.57
C GLU A 282 -46.03 -61.18 17.16
N ARG A 283 -45.36 -62.25 17.59
CA ARG A 283 -43.96 -62.20 18.07
C ARG A 283 -43.02 -61.67 16.98
N LYS A 284 -43.17 -62.12 15.73
CA LYS A 284 -42.40 -61.61 14.58
C LYS A 284 -42.69 -60.13 14.32
N HIS A 285 -43.97 -59.74 14.30
CA HIS A 285 -44.36 -58.34 14.08
C HIS A 285 -43.83 -57.40 15.19
N VAL A 286 -43.84 -57.85 16.46
CA VAL A 286 -43.21 -57.13 17.58
C VAL A 286 -41.69 -57.00 17.37
N SER A 287 -41.00 -58.04 16.91
CA SER A 287 -39.57 -57.96 16.58
C SER A 287 -39.28 -56.98 15.43
N GLU A 288 -40.07 -56.99 14.35
CA GLU A 288 -39.95 -56.01 13.25
C GLU A 288 -40.16 -54.56 13.71
N LEU A 289 -41.09 -54.34 14.64
CA LEU A 289 -41.31 -53.02 15.26
C LEU A 289 -40.13 -52.63 16.16
N GLN A 290 -39.57 -53.56 16.93
CA GLN A 290 -38.37 -53.31 17.74
C GLN A 290 -37.15 -52.95 16.88
N GLU A 291 -36.90 -53.67 15.78
CA GLU A 291 -35.84 -53.31 14.81
C GLU A 291 -36.06 -51.93 14.18
N ARG A 292 -37.32 -51.54 13.95
CA ARG A 292 -37.69 -50.23 13.39
C ARG A 292 -37.44 -49.12 14.40
N ILE A 293 -37.76 -49.34 15.68
CA ILE A 293 -37.46 -48.43 16.79
C ILE A 293 -35.95 -48.29 16.98
N VAL A 294 -35.18 -49.38 16.95
CA VAL A 294 -33.71 -49.34 17.05
C VAL A 294 -33.09 -48.52 15.92
N ARG A 295 -33.56 -48.69 14.67
CA ARG A 295 -33.12 -47.88 13.53
C ARG A 295 -33.46 -46.39 13.71
N TYR A 296 -34.71 -46.05 14.02
CA TYR A 296 -35.09 -44.65 14.23
C TYR A 296 -34.33 -44.01 15.40
N ASN A 297 -34.04 -44.74 16.48
CA ASN A 297 -33.20 -44.24 17.56
C ASN A 297 -31.77 -43.93 17.08
N ALA A 298 -31.17 -44.82 16.27
CA ALA A 298 -29.86 -44.58 15.69
C ALA A 298 -29.85 -43.37 14.72
N ASP A 299 -30.88 -43.23 13.89
CA ASP A 299 -31.08 -42.07 13.01
C ASP A 299 -31.22 -40.77 13.82
N ILE A 300 -31.96 -40.78 14.94
CA ILE A 300 -32.11 -39.64 15.85
C ILE A 300 -30.75 -39.27 16.48
N PHE A 301 -30.01 -40.23 17.06
CA PHE A 301 -28.69 -39.97 17.63
C PHE A 301 -27.69 -39.41 16.61
N SER A 302 -27.74 -39.88 15.35
CA SER A 302 -26.91 -39.34 14.27
C SER A 302 -27.24 -37.87 13.98
N ARG A 303 -28.54 -37.52 13.96
CA ARG A 303 -29.02 -36.16 13.70
C ARG A 303 -28.80 -35.22 14.89
N ASP A 304 -28.87 -35.71 16.12
CA ASP A 304 -28.53 -34.92 17.31
C ASP A 304 -27.03 -34.58 17.33
N LEU A 305 -26.16 -35.49 16.87
CA LEU A 305 -24.73 -35.23 16.69
C LEU A 305 -24.46 -34.22 15.57
N GLU A 306 -25.14 -34.35 14.43
CA GLU A 306 -25.08 -33.37 13.33
C GLU A 306 -25.54 -31.97 13.80
N VAL A 307 -26.64 -31.90 14.54
CA VAL A 307 -27.17 -30.66 15.14
C VAL A 307 -26.22 -30.07 16.19
N MET A 308 -25.42 -30.89 16.89
CA MET A 308 -24.37 -30.41 17.79
C MET A 308 -23.22 -29.78 16.98
N GLN A 309 -22.66 -30.51 16.02
CA GLN A 309 -21.57 -30.03 15.15
C GLN A 309 -21.96 -28.75 14.39
N LEU A 310 -23.19 -28.65 13.90
CA LEU A 310 -23.70 -27.44 13.23
C LEU A 310 -23.91 -26.26 14.18
N LYS A 311 -24.18 -26.47 15.48
CA LYS A 311 -24.23 -25.39 16.48
C LYS A 311 -22.84 -24.89 16.82
N ASP A 312 -21.87 -25.79 16.97
CA ASP A 312 -20.48 -25.45 17.28
C ASP A 312 -19.87 -24.66 16.11
N ALA A 313 -20.01 -25.16 14.88
CA ALA A 313 -19.57 -24.44 13.67
C ALA A 313 -20.27 -23.09 13.47
N LEU A 314 -21.56 -22.97 13.85
CA LEU A 314 -22.28 -21.69 13.84
C LEU A 314 -21.77 -20.72 14.93
N HIS A 315 -21.30 -21.24 16.07
CA HIS A 315 -20.67 -20.44 17.12
C HIS A 315 -19.31 -19.91 16.64
N ASP A 316 -18.44 -20.79 16.13
CA ASP A 316 -17.12 -20.44 15.61
C ASP A 316 -17.21 -19.39 14.49
N ALA A 317 -18.11 -19.60 13.52
CA ALA A 317 -18.34 -18.64 12.44
C ALA A 317 -18.84 -17.29 12.96
N LYS A 318 -19.71 -17.28 13.98
CA LYS A 318 -20.21 -16.05 14.62
C LYS A 318 -19.11 -15.30 15.38
N GLU A 319 -18.19 -16.01 16.03
CA GLU A 319 -17.02 -15.38 16.67
C GLU A 319 -16.05 -14.81 15.63
N GLN A 320 -15.78 -15.54 14.54
CA GLN A 320 -14.97 -15.06 13.41
C GLN A 320 -15.56 -13.79 12.78
N PHE A 321 -16.86 -13.75 12.48
CA PHE A 321 -17.54 -12.53 12.00
C PHE A 321 -17.53 -11.40 13.04
N SER A 322 -17.50 -11.70 14.34
CA SER A 322 -17.38 -10.68 15.39
C SER A 322 -15.97 -10.11 15.48
N LEU A 323 -14.94 -10.91 15.19
CA LEU A 323 -13.54 -10.49 15.11
C LEU A 323 -13.30 -9.63 13.88
N GLU A 324 -13.66 -10.13 12.68
CA GLU A 324 -13.54 -9.40 11.41
C GLU A 324 -14.28 -8.05 11.46
N LYS A 325 -15.47 -8.03 12.07
CA LYS A 325 -16.21 -6.78 12.29
C LYS A 325 -15.46 -5.80 13.22
N ALA A 326 -14.75 -6.28 14.24
CA ALA A 326 -13.97 -5.43 15.13
C ALA A 326 -12.74 -4.87 14.42
N ASP A 327 -12.05 -5.68 13.62
CA ASP A 327 -10.90 -5.26 12.81
C ASP A 327 -11.30 -4.23 11.75
N LEU A 328 -12.38 -4.48 11.00
CA LEU A 328 -12.94 -3.52 10.04
C LEU A 328 -13.40 -2.22 10.73
N GLN A 329 -13.95 -2.30 11.95
CA GLN A 329 -14.32 -1.11 12.72
C GLN A 329 -13.09 -0.32 13.21
N ALA A 330 -11.99 -1.00 13.53
CA ALA A 330 -10.71 -0.36 13.86
C ALA A 330 -10.08 0.31 12.62
N ASP A 331 -10.11 -0.35 11.46
CA ASP A 331 -9.63 0.23 10.20
C ASP A 331 -10.46 1.43 9.77
N ILE A 332 -11.80 1.37 9.83
CA ILE A 332 -12.68 2.53 9.57
C ILE A 332 -12.31 3.70 10.49
N SER A 333 -12.03 3.44 11.77
CA SER A 333 -11.61 4.47 12.73
C SER A 333 -10.22 5.03 12.42
N SER A 334 -9.30 4.17 11.96
CA SER A 334 -7.96 4.53 11.49
C SER A 334 -8.00 5.41 10.23
N PHE A 335 -8.86 5.09 9.27
CA PHE A 335 -9.07 5.88 8.06
C PHE A 335 -9.76 7.22 8.35
N ALA A 336 -10.75 7.25 9.25
CA ALA A 336 -11.36 8.51 9.70
C ALA A 336 -10.34 9.45 10.37
N ALA A 337 -9.45 8.92 11.21
CA ALA A 337 -8.37 9.70 11.80
C ALA A 337 -7.36 10.22 10.75
N LYS A 338 -6.98 9.38 9.77
CA LYS A 338 -6.13 9.80 8.64
C LYS A 338 -6.78 10.88 7.78
N GLN A 339 -8.11 10.80 7.55
CA GLN A 339 -8.85 11.79 6.80
C GLN A 339 -8.79 13.17 7.48
N ILE A 340 -9.05 13.25 8.78
CA ILE A 340 -8.95 14.51 9.55
C ILE A 340 -7.55 15.14 9.45
N VAL A 341 -6.49 14.31 9.45
CA VAL A 341 -5.09 14.78 9.28
C VAL A 341 -4.81 15.30 7.86
N LEU A 342 -5.44 14.71 6.84
CA LEU A 342 -5.31 15.17 5.46
C LEU A 342 -6.12 16.45 5.22
N ASP A 343 -7.35 16.53 5.73
CA ASP A 343 -8.23 17.70 5.60
C ASP A 343 -7.61 18.93 6.28
N THR A 344 -7.12 18.79 7.52
CA THR A 344 -6.40 19.88 8.23
C THR A 344 -5.10 20.29 7.52
N ARG A 345 -4.40 19.35 6.85
CA ARG A 345 -3.22 19.68 6.03
C ARG A 345 -3.59 20.40 4.74
N LEU A 346 -4.74 20.10 4.13
CA LEU A 346 -5.27 20.83 2.98
C LEU A 346 -5.66 22.27 3.37
N GLU A 347 -6.27 22.47 4.54
CA GLU A 347 -6.56 23.81 5.09
C GLU A 347 -5.27 24.62 5.32
N GLU A 348 -4.23 24.02 5.94
CA GLU A 348 -2.93 24.67 6.13
C GLU A 348 -2.30 25.12 4.81
N LEU A 349 -2.32 24.25 3.79
CA LEU A 349 -1.78 24.54 2.46
C LEU A 349 -2.61 25.60 1.71
N SER A 350 -3.93 25.59 1.88
CA SER A 350 -4.83 26.63 1.35
C SER A 350 -4.52 28.01 1.95
N LEU A 351 -4.39 28.09 3.28
CA LEU A 351 -4.00 29.31 3.99
C LEU A 351 -2.59 29.78 3.61
N ARG A 352 -1.66 28.85 3.36
CA ARG A 352 -0.30 29.17 2.89
C ARG A 352 -0.30 29.70 1.45
N ASN A 353 -1.07 29.10 0.55
CA ASN A 353 -1.19 29.59 -0.83
C ASN A 353 -1.79 31.00 -0.86
N LYS A 354 -2.89 31.25 -0.12
CA LYS A 354 -3.48 32.58 -0.02
C LYS A 354 -2.48 33.64 0.48
N ARG A 355 -1.69 33.32 1.51
CA ARG A 355 -0.62 34.20 1.99
C ARG A 355 0.38 34.53 0.89
N LEU A 356 0.84 33.53 0.15
CA LEU A 356 1.81 33.71 -0.93
C LEU A 356 1.22 34.52 -2.10
N GLU A 357 -0.06 34.36 -2.43
CA GLU A 357 -0.75 35.23 -3.38
C GLU A 357 -0.79 36.69 -2.92
N ASP A 358 -1.09 36.92 -1.64
CA ASP A 358 -1.15 38.29 -1.06
C ASP A 358 0.26 38.93 -0.99
N GLU A 359 1.31 38.14 -0.69
CA GLU A 359 2.72 38.56 -0.77
C GLU A 359 3.15 38.87 -2.22
N ILE A 360 2.70 38.10 -3.21
CA ILE A 360 2.94 38.38 -4.64
C ILE A 360 2.24 39.67 -5.06
N ARG A 361 0.95 39.86 -4.70
CA ARG A 361 0.19 41.09 -4.99
C ARG A 361 0.88 42.33 -4.43
N GLN A 362 1.40 42.27 -3.20
CA GLN A 362 2.16 43.37 -2.60
C GLN A 362 3.47 43.65 -3.35
N CYS A 363 4.22 42.61 -3.70
CA CYS A 363 5.46 42.72 -4.48
C CYS A 363 5.22 43.35 -5.86
N GLU A 364 4.09 43.01 -6.50
CA GLU A 364 3.66 43.64 -7.76
C GLU A 364 3.32 45.12 -7.58
N THR A 365 2.60 45.52 -6.52
CA THR A 365 2.34 46.94 -6.25
C THR A 365 3.61 47.73 -5.95
N ASP A 366 4.52 47.18 -5.14
CA ASP A 366 5.79 47.84 -4.77
C ASP A 366 6.71 48.01 -5.99
N LYS A 367 6.73 47.01 -6.88
CA LYS A 367 7.42 47.07 -8.18
C LYS A 367 6.83 48.15 -9.09
N MET A 368 5.51 48.28 -9.16
CA MET A 368 4.86 49.31 -9.98
C MET A 368 5.14 50.71 -9.42
N GLU A 369 5.12 50.90 -8.11
CA GLU A 369 5.48 52.17 -7.45
C GLU A 369 6.94 52.54 -7.73
N MET A 370 7.87 51.59 -7.58
CA MET A 370 9.29 51.77 -7.92
C MET A 370 9.49 52.13 -9.40
N GLN A 371 8.73 51.51 -10.32
CA GLN A 371 8.77 51.86 -11.75
C GLN A 371 8.24 53.27 -12.03
N ARG A 372 7.21 53.73 -11.32
CA ARG A 372 6.73 55.14 -11.42
C ARG A 372 7.78 56.11 -10.91
N LEU A 373 8.43 55.83 -9.78
CA LEU A 373 9.50 56.67 -9.22
C LEU A 373 10.72 56.74 -10.16
N HIS A 374 11.12 55.61 -10.75
CA HIS A 374 12.18 55.59 -11.77
C HIS A 374 11.82 56.46 -12.98
N ALA A 375 10.62 56.30 -13.54
CA ALA A 375 10.18 57.08 -14.70
C ALA A 375 10.14 58.59 -14.42
N VAL A 376 9.71 59.00 -13.22
CA VAL A 376 9.74 60.42 -12.80
C VAL A 376 11.17 60.94 -12.68
N TYR A 377 12.10 60.15 -12.11
CA TYR A 377 13.51 60.52 -12.01
C TYR A 377 14.19 60.61 -13.39
N GLU A 378 13.88 59.69 -14.29
CA GLU A 378 14.39 59.66 -15.67
C GLU A 378 13.91 60.88 -16.48
N ILE A 379 12.64 61.26 -16.34
CA ILE A 379 12.10 62.51 -16.93
C ILE A 379 12.85 63.73 -16.37
N ALA A 380 13.02 63.82 -15.04
CA ALA A 380 13.71 64.96 -14.42
C ALA A 380 15.18 65.08 -14.90
N LEU A 381 15.90 63.96 -15.04
CA LEU A 381 17.25 63.96 -15.63
C LEU A 381 17.24 64.39 -17.10
N GLN A 382 16.24 64.00 -17.89
CA GLN A 382 16.13 64.40 -19.30
C GLN A 382 15.80 65.90 -19.44
N ASP A 383 14.97 66.46 -18.56
CA ASP A 383 14.70 67.89 -18.49
C ASP A 383 15.96 68.68 -18.08
N ASP A 384 16.74 68.18 -17.12
CA ASP A 384 18.03 68.73 -16.71
C ASP A 384 19.05 68.73 -17.85
N ILE A 385 19.19 67.59 -18.55
CA ILE A 385 20.04 67.46 -19.74
C ILE A 385 19.57 68.43 -20.84
N SER A 386 18.27 68.61 -21.03
CA SER A 386 17.71 69.50 -22.05
C SER A 386 17.96 70.97 -21.71
N ARG A 387 17.79 71.37 -20.44
CA ARG A 387 18.13 72.71 -19.95
C ARG A 387 19.61 73.02 -20.11
N LEU A 388 20.49 72.10 -19.72
CA LEU A 388 21.94 72.27 -19.87
C LEU A 388 22.39 72.36 -21.34
N LYS A 389 21.74 71.63 -22.26
CA LYS A 389 21.99 71.77 -23.71
C LYS A 389 21.67 73.18 -24.23
N VAL A 390 20.57 73.80 -23.77
CA VAL A 390 20.24 75.20 -24.14
C VAL A 390 21.27 76.16 -23.55
N GLU A 391 21.62 76.03 -22.27
CA GLU A 391 22.61 76.90 -21.62
C GLU A 391 24.01 76.80 -22.29
N VAL A 392 24.40 75.61 -22.77
CA VAL A 392 25.62 75.43 -23.56
C VAL A 392 25.52 76.07 -24.94
N ALA A 393 24.37 75.99 -25.61
CA ALA A 393 24.15 76.65 -26.90
C ALA A 393 24.24 78.19 -26.77
N ASP A 394 23.59 78.76 -25.75
CA ASP A 394 23.64 80.20 -25.47
C ASP A 394 25.07 80.67 -25.17
N LYS A 395 25.81 79.93 -24.33
CA LYS A 395 27.23 80.20 -24.03
C LYS A 395 28.12 80.08 -25.27
N ASN A 396 27.89 79.11 -26.14
CA ASN A 396 28.62 79.00 -27.41
C ASN A 396 28.35 80.21 -28.31
N GLY A 397 27.09 80.68 -28.40
CA GLY A 397 26.73 81.91 -29.10
C GLY A 397 27.42 83.16 -28.54
N HIS A 398 27.58 83.25 -27.21
CA HIS A 398 28.35 84.31 -26.55
C HIS A 398 29.85 84.23 -26.88
N VAL A 399 30.44 83.04 -26.85
CA VAL A 399 31.86 82.82 -27.23
C VAL A 399 32.10 83.16 -28.70
N GLU A 400 31.17 82.80 -29.60
CA GLU A 400 31.21 83.23 -31.00
C GLU A 400 31.18 84.75 -31.17
N ALA A 401 30.33 85.45 -30.41
CA ALA A 401 30.24 86.91 -30.46
C ALA A 401 31.55 87.56 -29.98
N VAL A 402 32.09 87.09 -28.84
CA VAL A 402 33.38 87.56 -28.29
C VAL A 402 34.54 87.27 -29.26
N ASN A 403 34.54 86.13 -29.95
CA ASN A 403 35.56 85.82 -30.96
C ASN A 403 35.47 86.78 -32.17
N LYS A 404 34.24 87.09 -32.65
CA LYS A 404 34.02 88.04 -33.75
C LYS A 404 34.53 89.45 -33.40
N ASP A 405 34.33 89.89 -32.14
CA ASP A 405 34.88 91.17 -31.67
C ASP A 405 36.38 91.13 -31.37
N LEU A 406 36.93 90.00 -30.90
CA LEU A 406 38.37 89.79 -30.77
C LEU A 406 39.07 89.90 -32.14
N ASP A 407 38.52 89.29 -33.19
CA ASP A 407 39.06 89.40 -34.54
C ASP A 407 38.92 90.81 -35.12
N ARG A 408 37.83 91.52 -34.81
CA ARG A 408 37.69 92.96 -35.09
C ARG A 408 38.78 93.78 -34.41
N PHE A 409 39.15 93.46 -33.16
CA PHE A 409 40.23 94.13 -32.44
C PHE A 409 41.62 93.78 -32.99
N LYS A 410 41.88 92.53 -33.39
CA LYS A 410 43.12 92.14 -34.09
C LYS A 410 43.32 92.99 -35.34
N LEU A 411 42.33 93.01 -36.25
CA LEU A 411 42.36 93.81 -37.47
C LEU A 411 42.61 95.30 -37.19
N LYS A 412 42.03 95.85 -36.12
CA LYS A 412 42.29 97.23 -35.70
C LYS A 412 43.73 97.43 -35.22
N CYS A 413 44.30 96.49 -34.48
CA CYS A 413 45.71 96.52 -34.07
C CYS A 413 46.64 96.42 -35.28
N ASP A 414 46.35 95.56 -36.25
CA ASP A 414 47.13 95.39 -37.48
C ASP A 414 47.12 96.69 -38.32
N MET A 415 45.96 97.33 -38.46
CA MET A 415 45.83 98.65 -39.10
C MET A 415 46.64 99.74 -38.38
N LEU A 416 46.55 99.82 -37.05
CA LEU A 416 47.29 100.80 -36.26
C LEU A 416 48.80 100.56 -36.28
N MET A 417 49.24 99.30 -36.35
CA MET A 417 50.65 98.95 -36.54
C MET A 417 51.17 99.42 -37.90
N ALA A 418 50.40 99.22 -38.97
CA ALA A 418 50.74 99.71 -40.31
C ALA A 418 50.82 101.25 -40.36
N GLU A 419 49.87 101.97 -39.75
CA GLU A 419 49.91 103.44 -39.64
C GLU A 419 51.14 103.92 -38.84
N LYS A 420 51.42 103.28 -37.71
CA LYS A 420 52.59 103.58 -36.87
C LYS A 420 53.91 103.31 -37.60
N ASP A 421 53.99 102.26 -38.41
CA ASP A 421 55.19 101.97 -39.21
C ASP A 421 55.34 102.92 -40.42
N GLU A 422 54.23 103.38 -41.03
CA GLU A 422 54.28 104.47 -42.02
C GLU A 422 54.76 105.79 -41.41
N LEU A 423 54.20 106.19 -40.27
CA LEU A 423 54.62 107.38 -39.53
C LEU A 423 56.10 107.29 -39.10
N ASN A 424 56.57 106.11 -38.70
CA ASN A 424 57.98 105.86 -38.39
C ASN A 424 58.88 106.00 -39.63
N ALA A 425 58.47 105.49 -40.80
CA ALA A 425 59.21 105.67 -42.05
C ALA A 425 59.26 107.14 -42.50
N ARG A 426 58.15 107.89 -42.35
CA ARG A 426 58.11 109.35 -42.56
C ARG A 426 59.06 110.08 -41.58
N ALA A 427 59.07 109.69 -40.31
CA ALA A 427 59.95 110.26 -39.29
C ALA A 427 61.44 109.98 -39.59
N GLN A 428 61.80 108.77 -40.01
CA GLN A 428 63.17 108.44 -40.46
C GLN A 428 63.59 109.27 -41.68
N THR A 429 62.69 109.50 -42.63
CA THR A 429 62.95 110.33 -43.81
C THR A 429 63.16 111.79 -43.43
N LEU A 430 62.35 112.34 -42.51
CA LEU A 430 62.55 113.68 -41.97
C LEU A 430 63.86 113.78 -41.17
N MET A 431 64.20 112.77 -40.37
CA MET A 431 65.45 112.72 -39.62
C MET A 431 66.67 112.73 -40.54
N ALA A 432 66.66 111.93 -41.62
CA ALA A 432 67.72 111.94 -42.63
C ALA A 432 67.85 113.31 -43.33
N ASN A 433 66.73 113.96 -43.64
CA ASN A 433 66.72 115.32 -44.19
C ASN A 433 67.27 116.36 -43.21
N VAL A 434 66.96 116.25 -41.91
CA VAL A 434 67.52 117.10 -40.85
C VAL A 434 69.03 116.87 -40.74
N SER A 435 69.50 115.63 -40.63
CA SER A 435 70.94 115.34 -40.59
C SER A 435 71.69 115.81 -41.84
N TYR A 436 71.07 115.76 -43.03
CA TYR A 436 71.64 116.37 -44.23
C TYR A 436 71.76 117.90 -44.13
N ARG A 437 70.75 118.58 -43.57
CA ARG A 437 70.80 120.02 -43.32
C ARG A 437 71.78 120.39 -42.21
N ASP A 438 71.88 119.62 -41.14
CA ASP A 438 72.86 119.83 -40.07
C ASP A 438 74.29 119.67 -40.60
N ASN A 439 74.54 118.68 -41.47
CA ASN A 439 75.82 118.53 -42.17
C ASN A 439 76.13 119.75 -43.06
N GLN A 440 75.15 120.27 -43.83
CA GLN A 440 75.32 121.52 -44.60
C GLN A 440 75.61 122.72 -43.69
N ILE A 441 74.92 122.83 -42.55
CA ILE A 441 75.11 123.92 -41.58
C ILE A 441 76.50 123.82 -40.93
N GLN A 442 76.97 122.61 -40.60
CA GLN A 442 78.30 122.36 -40.06
C GLN A 442 79.40 122.66 -41.09
N GLU A 443 79.20 122.34 -42.36
CA GLU A 443 80.09 122.71 -43.45
C GLU A 443 80.16 124.24 -43.61
N MET A 444 79.01 124.93 -43.69
CA MET A 444 78.93 126.39 -43.73
C MET A 444 79.55 127.05 -42.49
N ALA A 445 79.35 126.49 -41.30
CA ALA A 445 79.99 126.96 -40.07
C ALA A 445 81.52 126.79 -40.15
N GLY A 446 82.02 125.67 -40.67
CA GLY A 446 83.45 125.47 -40.95
C GLY A 446 84.02 126.44 -42.00
N HIS A 447 83.22 126.86 -42.99
CA HIS A 447 83.58 127.97 -43.89
C HIS A 447 83.63 129.32 -43.15
N LEU A 448 82.63 129.63 -42.32
CA LEU A 448 82.60 130.86 -41.53
C LEU A 448 83.77 130.94 -40.53
N SER A 449 84.09 129.86 -39.81
CA SER A 449 85.22 129.83 -38.88
C SER A 449 86.57 129.98 -39.59
N ARG A 450 86.75 129.41 -40.80
CA ARG A 450 87.94 129.66 -41.63
C ARG A 450 88.04 131.14 -42.01
N LEU A 451 86.97 131.73 -42.53
CA LEU A 451 86.91 133.14 -42.89
C LEU A 451 87.14 134.07 -41.68
N GLN A 452 86.66 133.69 -40.49
CA GLN A 452 86.95 134.37 -39.23
C GLN A 452 88.45 134.31 -38.91
N THR A 453 89.09 133.13 -38.96
CA THR A 453 90.54 133.03 -38.72
C THR A 453 91.39 133.76 -39.76
N GLU A 454 90.93 133.85 -41.01
CA GLU A 454 91.58 134.67 -42.06
C GLU A 454 91.43 136.17 -41.76
N HIS A 455 90.24 136.63 -41.36
CA HIS A 455 90.02 138.01 -40.91
C HIS A 455 90.84 138.34 -39.66
N GLU A 456 90.97 137.43 -38.71
CA GLU A 456 91.73 137.62 -37.46
C GLU A 456 93.25 137.68 -37.75
N GLY A 457 93.75 136.84 -38.67
CA GLY A 457 95.10 136.95 -39.21
C GLY A 457 95.36 138.26 -39.96
N LEU A 458 94.39 138.74 -40.75
CA LEU A 458 94.46 140.05 -41.41
C LEU A 458 94.44 141.22 -40.40
N ILE A 459 93.69 141.11 -39.30
CA ILE A 459 93.69 142.08 -38.20
C ILE A 459 95.08 142.14 -37.57
N VAL A 460 95.66 141.01 -37.17
CA VAL A 460 97.03 140.93 -36.60
C VAL A 460 98.08 141.46 -37.58
N GLY A 461 97.93 141.20 -38.87
CA GLY A 461 98.74 141.82 -39.93
C GLY A 461 98.61 143.34 -39.97
N SER A 462 97.38 143.86 -39.91
CA SER A 462 97.10 145.30 -39.90
C SER A 462 97.62 146.01 -38.65
N GLU A 463 97.61 145.35 -37.49
CA GLU A 463 98.14 145.87 -36.22
C GLU A 463 99.67 145.85 -36.18
N SER A 464 100.28 144.90 -36.89
CA SER A 464 101.73 144.88 -37.10
C SER A 464 102.17 146.02 -38.02
N ALA A 465 101.42 146.28 -39.10
CA ALA A 465 101.62 147.46 -39.95
C ALA A 465 101.35 148.79 -39.20
N ARG A 466 100.32 148.83 -38.33
CA ARG A 466 100.00 150.01 -37.51
C ARG A 466 101.13 150.35 -36.54
N ARG A 467 101.71 149.36 -35.87
CA ARG A 467 102.89 149.56 -34.99
C ARG A 467 104.08 150.17 -35.73
N LEU A 468 104.39 149.69 -36.94
CA LEU A 468 105.43 150.29 -37.78
C LEU A 468 105.11 151.75 -38.17
N VAL A 469 103.84 152.08 -38.43
CA VAL A 469 103.40 153.45 -38.72
C VAL A 469 103.56 154.36 -37.48
N ASP A 470 103.26 153.87 -36.28
CA ASP A 470 103.36 154.67 -35.05
C ASP A 470 104.82 154.84 -34.58
N GLU A 471 105.69 153.85 -34.83
CA GLU A 471 107.15 153.96 -34.69
C GLU A 471 107.73 155.03 -35.64
N LEU A 472 107.29 155.04 -36.91
CA LEU A 472 107.65 156.08 -37.88
C LEU A 472 107.14 157.47 -37.48
N LYS A 473 105.92 157.60 -36.93
CA LYS A 473 105.41 158.89 -36.40
C LYS A 473 106.28 159.41 -35.26
N SER A 474 106.62 158.55 -34.31
CA SER A 474 107.46 158.91 -33.15
C SER A 474 108.80 159.49 -33.62
N ARG A 475 109.39 158.89 -34.65
CA ARG A 475 110.63 159.38 -35.28
C ARG A 475 110.48 160.72 -36.02
N VAL A 476 109.30 161.02 -36.55
CA VAL A 476 108.99 162.34 -37.13
C VAL A 476 108.85 163.40 -36.03
N GLU A 477 108.20 163.08 -34.91
CA GLU A 477 108.02 164.02 -33.80
C GLU A 477 109.34 164.37 -33.09
N GLU A 478 110.28 163.43 -32.95
CA GLU A 478 111.66 163.70 -32.51
C GLU A 478 112.35 164.75 -33.40
N LEU A 479 112.31 164.56 -34.72
CA LEU A 479 112.91 165.49 -35.68
C LEU A 479 112.22 166.86 -35.64
N GLN A 480 110.91 166.89 -35.43
CA GLN A 480 110.12 168.12 -35.36
C GLN A 480 110.35 168.91 -34.04
N GLN A 481 110.75 168.24 -32.95
CA GLN A 481 111.22 168.90 -31.73
C GLN A 481 112.57 169.60 -31.93
N GLU A 482 113.55 168.95 -32.57
CA GLU A 482 114.87 169.58 -32.77
C GLU A 482 114.79 170.80 -33.71
N VAL A 483 113.91 170.78 -34.74
CA VAL A 483 113.63 171.96 -35.59
C VAL A 483 113.05 173.12 -34.76
N LYS A 484 112.13 172.86 -33.82
CA LYS A 484 111.63 173.89 -32.89
C LYS A 484 112.75 174.44 -32.02
N ARG A 485 113.62 173.57 -31.50
CA ARG A 485 114.75 173.94 -30.64
C ARG A 485 115.74 174.86 -31.34
N GLN A 486 115.99 174.64 -32.64
CA GLN A 486 116.81 175.52 -33.47
C GLN A 486 116.14 176.87 -33.73
N SER A 487 114.80 176.91 -33.90
CA SER A 487 114.07 178.16 -34.14
C SER A 487 114.13 179.14 -32.97
N VAL A 488 114.14 178.68 -31.72
CA VAL A 488 114.20 179.54 -30.51
C VAL A 488 115.58 180.21 -30.37
N LEU A 489 116.66 179.47 -30.64
CA LEU A 489 118.02 180.02 -30.63
C LEU A 489 118.24 181.17 -31.65
N ILE A 490 117.39 181.27 -32.67
CA ILE A 490 117.43 182.32 -33.69
C ILE A 490 116.57 183.54 -33.28
N SER A 491 115.48 183.36 -32.52
CA SER A 491 114.64 184.48 -32.06
C SER A 491 115.37 185.36 -31.04
N ASP A 492 116.06 184.74 -30.08
CA ASP A 492 116.57 185.45 -28.90
C ASP A 492 117.70 186.41 -29.30
N GLY A 493 118.64 185.95 -30.13
CA GLY A 493 119.69 186.77 -30.75
C GLY A 493 119.20 187.78 -31.80
N ALA A 494 117.89 187.89 -32.02
CA ALA A 494 117.25 188.96 -32.80
C ALA A 494 116.53 189.99 -31.91
N GLU A 495 116.16 189.66 -30.68
CA GLU A 495 115.48 190.57 -29.75
C GLU A 495 116.48 191.49 -29.02
N GLU A 496 117.64 190.97 -28.60
CA GLU A 496 118.72 191.79 -28.00
C GLU A 496 119.13 192.98 -28.89
N LYS A 497 119.13 192.76 -30.21
CA LYS A 497 119.46 193.78 -31.22
C LYS A 497 118.38 194.86 -31.35
N ARG A 498 117.13 194.59 -30.95
CA ARG A 498 116.04 195.58 -30.95
C ARG A 498 116.11 196.49 -29.71
N GLU A 499 116.54 195.98 -28.56
CA GLU A 499 116.52 196.77 -27.32
C GLU A 499 117.62 197.84 -27.27
N VAL A 500 118.81 197.56 -27.83
CA VAL A 500 119.87 198.56 -28.02
C VAL A 500 119.37 199.78 -28.82
N ILE A 501 118.48 199.56 -29.79
CA ILE A 501 117.89 200.64 -30.61
C ILE A 501 116.89 201.46 -29.78
N ARG A 502 116.07 200.82 -28.92
CA ARG A 502 115.11 201.55 -28.06
C ARG A 502 115.79 202.51 -27.10
N GLN A 503 116.87 202.08 -26.45
CA GLN A 503 117.59 202.92 -25.48
C GLN A 503 118.25 204.14 -26.13
N LEU A 504 118.73 204.01 -27.37
CA LEU A 504 119.31 205.13 -28.11
C LEU A 504 118.28 206.24 -28.38
N CYS A 505 117.06 205.88 -28.80
CA CYS A 505 115.99 206.84 -29.10
C CYS A 505 115.55 207.65 -27.87
N PHE A 506 115.41 207.02 -26.70
CA PHE A 506 114.86 207.68 -25.50
C PHE A 506 115.73 208.85 -25.00
N SER A 507 117.05 208.78 -25.20
CA SER A 507 117.99 209.84 -24.82
C SER A 507 117.88 211.11 -25.68
N LEU A 508 117.50 210.96 -26.96
CA LEU A 508 117.38 212.06 -27.92
C LEU A 508 116.17 212.97 -27.63
N GLU A 509 115.09 212.42 -27.11
CA GLU A 509 113.88 213.17 -26.74
C GLU A 509 114.16 214.16 -25.59
N TYR A 510 115.02 213.77 -24.63
CA TYR A 510 115.32 214.56 -23.44
C TYR A 510 116.08 215.87 -23.75
N TYR A 511 117.00 215.84 -24.71
CA TYR A 511 117.68 217.06 -25.18
C TYR A 511 116.77 218.02 -25.94
N ARG A 512 115.58 217.57 -26.35
CA ARG A 512 114.64 218.34 -27.18
C ARG A 512 113.70 219.22 -26.35
N SER A 513 113.23 218.74 -25.19
CA SER A 513 112.29 219.48 -24.32
C SER A 513 112.95 220.70 -23.65
N GLY A 514 114.12 220.52 -23.03
CA GLY A 514 114.82 221.59 -22.29
C GLY A 514 115.20 222.82 -23.14
N TYR A 515 115.34 222.65 -24.46
CA TYR A 515 115.60 223.77 -25.38
C TYR A 515 114.36 224.64 -25.66
N GLN A 516 113.15 224.13 -25.42
CA GLN A 516 111.91 224.89 -25.66
C GLN A 516 111.51 225.75 -24.45
N GLU A 517 111.65 225.24 -23.22
CA GLU A 517 111.25 225.96 -22.00
C GLU A 517 112.05 227.24 -21.78
N LEU A 518 113.37 227.21 -22.02
CA LEU A 518 114.24 228.38 -21.87
C LEU A 518 113.90 229.52 -22.86
N ARG A 519 113.09 229.25 -23.89
CA ARG A 519 112.73 230.20 -24.95
C ARG A 519 111.48 231.03 -24.66
N GLN A 520 110.71 230.73 -23.60
CA GLN A 520 109.43 231.40 -23.30
C GLN A 520 109.48 232.42 -22.15
N ALA A 521 110.55 232.47 -21.34
CA ALA A 521 110.51 233.17 -20.05
C ALA A 521 110.63 234.71 -20.10
N PHE A 522 111.42 235.31 -21.01
CA PHE A 522 111.78 236.75 -20.90
C PHE A 522 111.92 237.52 -22.21
N THR A 523 110.81 238.10 -22.68
CA THR A 523 110.80 239.41 -23.36
C THR A 523 110.60 240.53 -22.32
N GLY A 524 111.64 240.79 -21.50
CA GLY A 524 111.52 241.65 -20.30
C GLY A 524 112.47 242.85 -20.21
N HIS A 525 113.62 242.86 -20.91
CA HIS A 525 114.55 244.00 -20.95
C HIS A 525 115.28 244.11 -22.31
N ARG A 526 116.04 245.19 -22.49
CA ARG A 526 116.18 245.91 -23.78
C ARG A 526 117.45 245.55 -24.62
N ARG A 527 117.30 245.59 -25.96
CA ARG A 527 118.24 246.00 -27.05
C ARG A 527 118.96 244.96 -27.96
N ARG A 528 118.83 245.27 -29.28
CA ARG A 528 119.84 245.31 -30.39
C ARG A 528 120.15 244.07 -31.24
N ALA A 529 120.49 244.39 -32.51
CA ALA A 529 120.99 243.57 -33.63
C ALA A 529 120.03 242.46 -34.15
N VAL A 530 119.54 242.41 -35.40
CA VAL A 530 119.92 242.92 -36.75
C VAL A 530 120.91 242.04 -37.54
N ALA A 531 120.60 241.88 -38.83
CA ALA A 531 121.35 241.26 -39.94
C ALA A 531 121.29 239.72 -40.06
N ALA A 532 121.47 239.11 -41.24
CA ALA A 532 121.19 239.52 -42.65
C ALA A 532 121.53 238.34 -43.59
N ALA A 533 121.05 238.41 -44.84
CA ALA A 533 121.32 237.52 -45.98
C ALA A 533 120.72 236.10 -45.91
#